data_AF-A0A7X9NNL3-F1
#
_entry.id   AF-A0A7X9NNL3-F1
#
_cell.length_a   1.000
_cell.length_b   1.000
_cell.length_c   1.000
_cell.angle_alpha   90.00
_cell.angle_beta   90.00
_cell.angle_gamma   90.00
#
_symmetry.space_group_name_H-M   'P 1'
#
loop_
_entity.id
_entity.type
_entity.pdbx_description
1 polymer ?
#
loop_
_entity_poly.entity_id
_entity_poly.type
_entity_poly.pdbx_seq_one_letter_code
_entity_poly.pdbx_strand_id
1 'polypeptide(L)'
;MKKFVLCLSVLSSLFICTLTNNIHAEEGMSIEDVVISETNKPVTFSYDLNQRLADVKIRLDNIILQNYNISPDKYSPEYIEILNKISLNPSLLNTTEEERRAFSALSTLYIGRITSSIYEDMSDDEKRIIDETENNLLNNTFLEIRNDNIKKFKDIKESKKHSRRKRSVSNFYEPPATEYALKYALDGNGAYKFIYGKDCTNFASQIMQAGGMIQSYTSNSSGYKWYYSNAFAHSKSWTWAHGFMQYWTAEGARTASFTSTSSAIPHIRKGNFIGYWDKSLFEFSHMAYVNNVSNGKVYICQHTINRKNALWNNIDWKSDYRSITILSVG
;
A
#
# COMPACT_ATOMS: atom_id res chain seq x y z
N MET A 1 70.60 22.78 -5.20
CA MET A 1 69.25 22.84 -4.58
C MET A 1 68.21 23.21 -5.64
N LYS A 2 67.32 22.27 -6.01
CA LYS A 2 66.03 22.44 -6.70
C LYS A 2 65.50 21.02 -7.01
N LYS A 3 64.79 20.43 -6.04
CA LYS A 3 63.32 20.20 -6.00
C LYS A 3 62.83 19.16 -7.03
N PHE A 4 62.63 17.95 -6.51
CA PHE A 4 61.74 16.90 -7.03
C PHE A 4 60.33 17.48 -7.26
N VAL A 5 59.74 17.22 -8.41
CA VAL A 5 58.28 17.30 -8.60
C VAL A 5 57.81 15.93 -9.10
N LEU A 6 57.12 15.24 -8.21
CA LEU A 6 56.44 13.98 -8.45
C LEU A 6 55.19 14.28 -9.30
N CYS A 7 55.08 13.69 -10.48
CA CYS A 7 53.87 13.77 -11.29
C CYS A 7 52.86 12.78 -10.71
N LEU A 8 51.96 13.28 -9.85
CA LEU A 8 50.84 12.50 -9.30
C LEU A 8 49.79 12.35 -10.39
N SER A 9 49.56 11.12 -10.85
CA SER A 9 48.43 10.74 -11.69
C SER A 9 47.12 11.12 -11.00
N VAL A 10 46.32 11.98 -11.63
CA VAL A 10 44.94 12.26 -11.23
C VAL A 10 44.08 11.06 -11.62
N LEU A 11 43.89 10.15 -10.68
CA LEU A 11 42.88 9.10 -10.72
C LEU A 11 42.04 9.26 -9.47
N SER A 12 40.88 9.91 -9.59
CA SER A 12 39.65 9.66 -8.81
C SER A 12 38.79 10.91 -8.74
N SER A 13 37.65 10.91 -9.44
CA SER A 13 36.37 11.45 -8.93
C SER A 13 35.35 11.50 -10.07
N LEU A 14 34.81 10.35 -10.47
CA LEU A 14 33.65 10.31 -11.37
C LEU A 14 32.56 9.31 -10.96
N PHE A 15 32.61 8.78 -9.74
CA PHE A 15 31.72 7.68 -9.32
C PHE A 15 30.78 7.96 -8.14
N ILE A 16 30.56 9.24 -7.76
CA ILE A 16 29.63 9.57 -6.66
C ILE A 16 28.44 10.45 -7.11
N CYS A 17 28.48 11.05 -8.30
CA CYS A 17 27.47 12.05 -8.69
C CYS A 17 26.22 11.51 -9.39
N THR A 18 26.13 10.22 -9.71
CA THR A 18 24.99 9.64 -10.46
C THR A 18 23.93 8.99 -9.57
N LEU A 19 24.24 8.61 -8.33
CA LEU A 19 23.27 7.96 -7.43
C LEU A 19 22.31 8.94 -6.74
N THR A 20 22.74 10.18 -6.45
CA THR A 20 21.91 11.16 -5.73
C THR A 20 20.85 11.83 -6.61
N ASN A 21 21.06 11.94 -7.92
CA ASN A 21 20.11 12.58 -8.83
C ASN A 21 18.84 11.74 -9.07
N ASN A 22 18.87 10.42 -8.82
CA ASN A 22 17.72 9.55 -9.07
C ASN A 22 16.74 9.47 -7.89
N ILE A 23 17.21 9.66 -6.65
CA ILE A 23 16.36 9.56 -5.44
C ILE A 23 15.38 10.75 -5.35
N HIS A 24 15.77 11.92 -5.86
CA HIS A 24 14.93 13.12 -5.82
C HIS A 24 13.99 13.28 -7.01
N ALA A 25 14.19 12.52 -8.09
CA ALA A 25 13.45 12.73 -9.33
C ALA A 25 11.96 12.41 -9.22
N GLU A 26 11.55 11.59 -8.24
CA GLU A 26 10.16 11.16 -8.05
C GLU A 26 9.42 11.87 -6.91
N GLU A 27 10.11 12.73 -6.15
CA GLU A 27 9.54 13.40 -4.99
C GLU A 27 8.39 14.34 -5.39
N GLY A 28 7.21 14.10 -4.83
CA GLY A 28 6.00 14.88 -5.09
C GLY A 28 5.28 14.53 -6.40
N MET A 29 5.76 13.56 -7.18
CA MET A 29 5.07 13.11 -8.40
C MET A 29 3.77 12.37 -8.08
N SER A 30 2.78 12.48 -8.98
CA SER A 30 1.58 11.64 -8.89
C SER A 30 1.93 10.16 -9.05
N ILE A 31 1.09 9.26 -8.55
CA ILE A 31 1.27 7.81 -8.71
C ILE A 31 1.46 7.46 -10.18
N GLU A 32 0.59 8.00 -11.04
CA GLU A 32 0.59 7.74 -12.47
C GLU A 32 1.90 8.19 -13.13
N ASP A 33 2.45 9.32 -12.69
CA ASP A 33 3.73 9.84 -13.20
C ASP A 33 4.92 9.02 -12.70
N VAL A 34 4.92 8.58 -11.43
CA VAL A 34 5.95 7.68 -10.89
C VAL A 34 5.97 6.38 -11.71
N VAL A 35 4.81 5.75 -11.91
CA VAL A 35 4.68 4.52 -12.71
C VAL A 35 5.28 4.70 -14.11
N ILE A 36 4.95 5.80 -14.80
CA ILE A 36 5.49 6.06 -16.14
C ILE A 36 7.01 6.26 -16.11
N SER A 37 7.51 7.05 -15.16
CA SER A 37 8.94 7.33 -15.05
C SER A 37 9.77 6.08 -14.78
N GLU A 38 9.29 5.20 -13.91
CA GLU A 38 9.98 3.97 -13.51
C GLU A 38 9.91 2.90 -14.61
N THR A 39 8.89 2.92 -15.47
CA THR A 39 8.83 1.99 -16.64
C THR A 39 9.86 2.31 -17.72
N ASN A 40 10.46 3.50 -17.72
CA ASN A 40 11.42 3.93 -18.73
C ASN A 40 12.89 3.81 -18.26
N LYS A 41 13.12 3.37 -17.02
CA LYS A 41 14.46 3.22 -16.44
C LYS A 41 14.89 1.74 -16.46
N PRO A 42 16.19 1.44 -16.61
CA PRO A 42 16.72 0.12 -16.27
C PRO A 42 16.52 -0.09 -14.76
N VAL A 43 15.73 -1.09 -14.36
CA VAL A 43 15.41 -1.32 -12.95
C VAL A 43 16.18 -2.52 -12.42
N THR A 44 16.90 -2.33 -11.32
CA THR A 44 17.40 -3.40 -10.47
C THR A 44 16.38 -3.64 -9.34
N PHE A 45 15.75 -4.81 -9.34
CA PHE A 45 14.84 -5.19 -8.28
C PHE A 45 15.60 -5.79 -7.10
N SER A 46 15.04 -5.63 -5.90
CA SER A 46 15.63 -6.15 -4.67
C SER A 46 15.30 -7.62 -4.39
N TYR A 47 14.56 -8.25 -5.29
CA TYR A 47 14.26 -9.68 -5.34
C TYR A 47 13.87 -10.05 -6.78
N ASP A 48 14.06 -11.31 -7.15
CA ASP A 48 13.71 -11.78 -8.50
C ASP A 48 12.19 -11.76 -8.73
N LEU A 49 11.76 -10.94 -9.69
CA LEU A 49 10.34 -10.80 -10.05
C LEU A 49 9.83 -11.94 -10.95
N ASN A 50 10.70 -12.78 -11.51
CA ASN A 50 10.30 -13.90 -12.36
C ASN A 50 9.86 -15.13 -11.55
N GLN A 51 10.07 -15.12 -10.23
CA GLN A 51 9.59 -16.18 -9.36
C GLN A 51 8.06 -16.27 -9.40
N ARG A 52 7.52 -17.49 -9.43
CA ARG A 52 6.09 -17.73 -9.25
C ARG A 52 5.70 -17.48 -7.79
N LEU A 53 4.53 -16.89 -7.61
CA LEU A 53 3.96 -16.62 -6.28
C LEU A 53 3.74 -17.92 -5.50
N ALA A 54 3.37 -19.02 -6.18
CA ALA A 54 3.25 -20.35 -5.56
C ALA A 54 4.55 -20.82 -4.88
N ASP A 55 5.70 -20.67 -5.55
CA ASP A 55 6.99 -21.14 -5.01
C ASP A 55 7.40 -20.33 -3.78
N VAL A 56 7.16 -19.02 -3.82
CA VAL A 56 7.41 -18.11 -2.70
C VAL A 56 6.47 -18.45 -1.54
N LYS A 57 5.20 -18.78 -1.84
CA LYS A 57 4.22 -19.17 -0.81
C LYS A 57 4.62 -20.44 -0.10
N ILE A 58 5.06 -21.48 -0.82
CA ILE A 58 5.51 -22.73 -0.20
C ILE A 58 6.65 -22.47 0.80
N ARG A 59 7.62 -21.61 0.44
CA ARG A 59 8.73 -21.26 1.35
C ARG A 59 8.24 -20.46 2.56
N LEU A 60 7.37 -19.49 2.36
CA LEU A 60 6.80 -18.67 3.44
C LEU A 60 5.98 -19.53 4.42
N ASP A 61 5.11 -20.39 3.89
CA ASP A 61 4.26 -21.31 4.63
C ASP A 61 5.08 -22.22 5.54
N ASN A 62 6.18 -22.79 5.01
CA ASN A 62 7.10 -23.63 5.78
C ASN A 62 7.74 -22.86 6.94
N ILE A 63 8.18 -21.62 6.70
CA ILE A 63 8.76 -20.76 7.74
C ILE A 63 7.71 -20.42 8.80
N ILE A 64 6.48 -20.13 8.40
CA ILE A 64 5.39 -19.81 9.34
C ILE A 64 5.10 -21.02 10.23
N LEU A 65 4.98 -22.21 9.63
CA LEU A 65 4.76 -23.44 10.38
C LEU A 65 5.89 -23.71 11.38
N GLN A 66 7.15 -23.57 10.95
CA GLN A 66 8.31 -23.85 11.79
C GLN A 66 8.49 -22.83 12.93
N ASN A 67 8.34 -21.53 12.65
CA ASN A 67 8.65 -20.48 13.61
C ASN A 67 7.49 -20.18 14.56
N TYR A 68 6.25 -20.38 14.12
CA TYR A 68 5.06 -20.00 14.90
C TYR A 68 4.15 -21.18 15.26
N ASN A 69 4.41 -22.39 14.75
CA ASN A 69 3.56 -23.56 14.94
C ASN A 69 2.09 -23.30 14.52
N ILE A 70 1.91 -22.52 13.45
CA ILE A 70 0.61 -22.18 12.86
C ILE A 70 0.52 -22.88 11.50
N SER A 71 -0.54 -23.67 11.30
CA SER A 71 -0.81 -24.28 10.00
C SER A 71 -1.19 -23.20 8.99
N PRO A 72 -0.55 -23.14 7.81
CA PRO A 72 -0.92 -22.21 6.76
C PRO A 72 -2.32 -22.52 6.22
N ASP A 73 -3.28 -21.70 6.63
CA ASP A 73 -4.67 -21.80 6.17
C ASP A 73 -5.20 -20.38 5.93
N LYS A 74 -5.64 -20.11 4.70
CA LYS A 74 -6.23 -18.83 4.32
C LYS A 74 -7.50 -18.48 5.10
N TYR A 75 -8.08 -19.46 5.77
CA TYR A 75 -9.24 -19.33 6.62
C TYR A 75 -8.89 -19.08 8.10
N SER A 76 -7.62 -19.25 8.51
CA SER A 76 -7.17 -19.03 9.89
C SER A 76 -6.90 -17.54 10.17
N PRO A 77 -7.58 -16.94 11.16
CA PRO A 77 -7.25 -15.59 11.64
C PRO A 77 -5.80 -15.45 12.10
N GLU A 78 -5.24 -16.47 12.76
CA GLU A 78 -3.86 -16.48 13.24
C GLU A 78 -2.86 -16.42 12.08
N TYR A 79 -3.10 -17.22 11.04
CA TYR A 79 -2.27 -17.20 9.84
C TYR A 79 -2.34 -15.84 9.13
N ILE A 80 -3.54 -15.28 8.96
CA ILE A 80 -3.74 -13.95 8.36
C ILE A 80 -3.02 -12.87 9.18
N GLU A 81 -3.08 -12.93 10.50
CA GLU A 81 -2.42 -11.97 11.37
C GLU A 81 -0.89 -12.07 11.28
N ILE A 82 -0.33 -13.28 11.14
CA ILE A 82 1.10 -13.44 10.86
C ILE A 82 1.48 -12.86 9.50
N LEU A 83 0.71 -13.12 8.44
CA LEU A 83 0.94 -12.49 7.13
C LEU A 83 0.88 -10.97 7.23
N ASN A 84 -0.05 -10.42 8.02
CA ASN A 84 -0.22 -8.99 8.20
C ASN A 84 1.03 -8.38 8.86
N LYS A 85 1.56 -9.03 9.90
CA LYS A 85 2.82 -8.64 10.55
C LYS A 85 4.02 -8.72 9.60
N ILE A 86 4.14 -9.80 8.82
CA ILE A 86 5.23 -9.98 7.83
C ILE A 86 5.14 -8.92 6.73
N SER A 87 3.93 -8.59 6.28
CA SER A 87 3.73 -7.55 5.27
C SER A 87 4.26 -6.21 5.76
N LEU A 88 4.01 -5.86 7.04
CA LEU A 88 4.40 -4.60 7.66
C LEU A 88 5.86 -4.57 8.11
N ASN A 89 6.40 -5.69 8.56
CA ASN A 89 7.73 -5.81 9.15
C ASN A 89 8.35 -7.16 8.75
N PRO A 90 8.86 -7.30 7.51
CA PRO A 90 9.45 -8.56 7.08
C PRO A 90 10.74 -8.91 7.84
N SER A 91 11.36 -7.94 8.52
CA SER A 91 12.51 -8.16 9.41
C SER A 91 12.21 -9.10 10.60
N LEU A 92 10.94 -9.44 10.83
CA LEU A 92 10.53 -10.53 11.73
C LEU A 92 11.02 -11.92 11.28
N LEU A 93 11.36 -12.08 10.00
CA LEU A 93 11.87 -13.33 9.44
C LEU A 93 13.40 -13.32 9.40
N ASN A 94 14.02 -14.33 10.00
CA ASN A 94 15.46 -14.53 9.96
C ASN A 94 15.90 -15.20 8.64
N THR A 95 15.70 -14.51 7.54
CA THR A 95 16.00 -14.95 6.16
C THR A 95 16.87 -13.93 5.43
N THR A 96 17.18 -14.16 4.15
CA THR A 96 17.88 -13.15 3.36
C THR A 96 17.01 -11.91 3.14
N GLU A 97 17.64 -10.76 2.87
CA GLU A 97 16.92 -9.51 2.56
C GLU A 97 16.05 -9.65 1.31
N GLU A 98 16.51 -10.39 0.31
CA GLU A 98 15.75 -10.72 -0.88
C GLU A 98 14.48 -11.52 -0.55
N GLU A 99 14.61 -12.59 0.25
CA GLU A 99 13.46 -13.40 0.67
C GLU A 99 12.47 -12.61 1.52
N ARG A 100 12.97 -11.82 2.47
CA ARG A 100 12.13 -10.93 3.29
C ARG A 100 11.23 -10.03 2.43
N ARG A 101 11.78 -9.48 1.34
CA ARG A 101 11.04 -8.61 0.42
C ARG A 101 10.02 -9.38 -0.40
N ALA A 102 10.40 -10.54 -0.92
CA ALA A 102 9.48 -11.43 -1.63
C ALA A 102 8.33 -11.89 -0.73
N PHE A 103 8.61 -12.22 0.54
CA PHE A 103 7.59 -12.61 1.52
C PHE A 103 6.67 -11.45 1.89
N SER A 104 7.20 -10.25 2.16
CA SER A 104 6.37 -9.06 2.39
C SER A 104 5.43 -8.79 1.20
N ALA A 105 5.97 -8.80 -0.01
CA ALA A 105 5.22 -8.59 -1.24
C ALA A 105 4.11 -9.64 -1.44
N LEU A 106 4.43 -10.92 -1.26
CA LEU A 106 3.44 -12.00 -1.31
C LEU A 106 2.38 -11.84 -0.23
N SER A 107 2.76 -11.56 1.03
CA SER A 107 1.80 -11.36 2.12
C SER A 107 0.83 -10.23 1.82
N THR A 108 1.31 -9.09 1.30
CA THR A 108 0.44 -7.98 0.87
C THR A 108 -0.55 -8.41 -0.22
N LEU A 109 -0.08 -9.10 -1.27
CA LEU A 109 -0.95 -9.56 -2.35
C LEU A 109 -1.98 -10.57 -1.86
N TYR A 110 -1.56 -11.51 -1.02
CA TYR A 110 -2.40 -12.59 -0.51
C TYR A 110 -3.51 -12.04 0.38
N ILE A 111 -3.16 -11.17 1.35
CA ILE A 111 -4.14 -10.47 2.18
C ILE A 111 -5.07 -9.63 1.31
N GLY A 112 -4.52 -8.81 0.41
CA GLY A 112 -5.28 -7.89 -0.43
C GLY A 112 -6.29 -8.58 -1.36
N ARG A 113 -5.96 -9.76 -1.87
CA ARG A 113 -6.73 -10.41 -2.95
C ARG A 113 -7.53 -11.63 -2.52
N ILE A 114 -7.11 -12.33 -1.45
CA ILE A 114 -7.67 -13.64 -1.06
C ILE A 114 -8.49 -13.57 0.24
N THR A 115 -8.02 -12.85 1.26
CA THR A 115 -8.66 -12.96 2.59
C THR A 115 -10.09 -12.40 2.59
N SER A 116 -10.98 -13.07 3.31
CA SER A 116 -12.40 -12.72 3.48
C SER A 116 -12.71 -12.46 4.96
N SER A 117 -13.74 -11.66 5.20
CA SER A 117 -14.10 -11.12 6.52
C SER A 117 -14.55 -12.15 7.53
N ILE A 118 -15.26 -13.19 7.10
CA ILE A 118 -15.97 -14.14 7.98
C ILE A 118 -16.12 -15.44 7.20
N TYR A 119 -15.38 -16.48 7.55
CA TYR A 119 -15.35 -17.74 6.80
C TYR A 119 -16.41 -18.77 7.25
N GLU A 120 -16.79 -18.74 8.52
CA GLU A 120 -17.76 -19.70 9.10
C GLU A 120 -19.14 -19.61 8.42
N ASP A 121 -19.51 -18.42 7.95
CA ASP A 121 -20.81 -18.14 7.34
C ASP A 121 -20.79 -18.16 5.79
N MET A 122 -19.65 -18.52 5.17
CA MET A 122 -19.52 -18.53 3.70
C MET A 122 -20.18 -19.75 3.08
N SER A 123 -20.94 -19.53 2.01
CA SER A 123 -21.46 -20.58 1.15
C SER A 123 -20.34 -21.31 0.40
N ASP A 124 -20.61 -22.54 -0.04
CA ASP A 124 -19.65 -23.34 -0.80
C ASP A 124 -19.24 -22.70 -2.13
N ASP A 125 -20.15 -21.96 -2.78
CA ASP A 125 -19.84 -21.20 -3.99
C ASP A 125 -18.85 -20.05 -3.70
N GLU A 126 -19.01 -19.35 -2.58
CA GLU A 126 -18.06 -18.28 -2.22
C GLU A 126 -16.67 -18.85 -1.87
N LYS A 127 -16.62 -20.02 -1.20
CA LYS A 127 -15.36 -20.73 -0.93
C LYS A 127 -14.67 -21.13 -2.24
N ARG A 128 -15.42 -21.69 -3.19
CA ARG A 128 -14.90 -22.05 -4.52
C ARG A 128 -14.35 -20.84 -5.27
N ILE A 129 -15.03 -19.70 -5.21
CA ILE A 129 -14.54 -18.45 -5.83
C ILE A 129 -13.22 -18.00 -5.20
N ILE A 130 -13.05 -18.15 -3.88
CA ILE A 130 -11.78 -17.85 -3.20
C ILE A 130 -10.68 -18.81 -3.64
N ASP A 131 -10.96 -20.11 -3.71
CA ASP A 131 -10.00 -21.12 -4.17
C ASP A 131 -9.55 -20.85 -5.62
N GLU A 132 -10.49 -20.55 -6.52
CA GLU A 132 -10.19 -20.15 -7.90
C GLU A 132 -9.35 -18.86 -7.95
N THR A 133 -9.68 -17.87 -7.10
CA THR A 133 -8.93 -16.61 -7.01
C THR A 133 -7.51 -16.83 -6.51
N GLU A 134 -7.32 -17.69 -5.52
CA GLU A 134 -6.01 -18.05 -4.98
C GLU A 134 -5.17 -18.77 -6.04
N ASN A 135 -5.72 -19.81 -6.68
CA ASN A 135 -5.02 -20.54 -7.73
C ASN A 135 -4.58 -19.62 -8.87
N ASN A 136 -5.46 -18.71 -9.31
CA ASN A 136 -5.12 -17.72 -10.31
C ASN A 136 -4.00 -16.79 -9.83
N LEU A 137 -4.06 -16.30 -8.58
CA LEU A 137 -3.00 -15.45 -8.03
C LEU A 137 -1.66 -16.19 -7.99
N LEU A 138 -1.62 -17.41 -7.43
CA LEU A 138 -0.38 -18.14 -7.19
C LEU A 138 0.30 -18.63 -8.48
N ASN A 139 -0.46 -18.76 -9.57
CA ASN A 139 0.08 -19.08 -10.90
C ASN A 139 0.83 -17.91 -11.55
N ASN A 140 0.63 -16.67 -11.09
CA ASN A 140 1.36 -15.52 -11.60
C ASN A 140 2.78 -15.45 -11.02
N THR A 141 3.64 -14.75 -11.73
CA THR A 141 4.91 -14.20 -11.26
C THR A 141 4.70 -12.82 -10.66
N PHE A 142 5.66 -12.37 -9.85
CA PHE A 142 5.67 -10.97 -9.39
C PHE A 142 5.72 -9.97 -10.55
N LEU A 143 6.43 -10.31 -11.64
CA LEU A 143 6.54 -9.47 -12.82
C LEU A 143 5.20 -9.29 -13.54
N GLU A 144 4.39 -10.34 -13.65
CA GLU A 144 3.04 -10.25 -14.21
C GLU A 144 2.14 -9.35 -13.36
N ILE A 145 2.16 -9.51 -12.04
CA ILE A 145 1.43 -8.62 -11.12
C ILE A 145 1.87 -7.16 -11.27
N ARG A 146 3.19 -6.92 -11.35
CA ARG A 146 3.75 -5.58 -11.58
C ARG A 146 3.20 -4.99 -12.89
N ASN A 147 3.22 -5.75 -13.97
CA ASN A 147 2.78 -5.30 -15.29
C ASN A 147 1.29 -4.97 -15.32
N ASP A 148 0.46 -5.79 -14.67
CA ASP A 148 -0.96 -5.51 -14.49
C ASP A 148 -1.20 -4.21 -13.73
N ASN A 149 -0.46 -3.99 -12.63
CA ASN A 149 -0.57 -2.77 -11.83
C ASN A 149 -0.11 -1.53 -12.63
N ILE A 150 0.98 -1.64 -13.40
CA ILE A 150 1.42 -0.59 -14.34
C ILE A 150 0.31 -0.24 -15.32
N LYS A 151 -0.27 -1.25 -15.97
CA LYS A 151 -1.32 -1.07 -16.97
C LYS A 151 -2.51 -0.32 -16.36
N LYS A 152 -2.98 -0.73 -15.19
CA LYS A 152 -4.11 -0.07 -14.49
C LYS A 152 -3.84 1.40 -14.21
N PHE A 153 -2.65 1.77 -13.71
CA PHE A 153 -2.35 3.18 -13.45
C PHE A 153 -2.19 4.01 -14.73
N LYS A 154 -1.67 3.43 -15.82
CA LYS A 154 -1.66 4.07 -17.14
C LYS A 154 -3.09 4.30 -17.66
N ASP A 155 -3.95 3.29 -17.56
CA ASP A 155 -5.36 3.39 -17.96
C ASP A 155 -6.11 4.46 -17.15
N ILE A 156 -5.87 4.55 -15.84
CA ILE A 156 -6.40 5.62 -14.98
C ILE A 156 -5.92 6.99 -15.47
N LYS A 157 -4.62 7.16 -15.78
CA LYS A 157 -4.08 8.43 -16.28
C LYS A 157 -4.74 8.87 -17.59
N GLU A 158 -4.86 7.95 -18.55
CA GLU A 158 -5.52 8.24 -19.83
C GLU A 158 -6.99 8.59 -19.63
N SER A 159 -7.72 7.86 -18.78
CA SER A 159 -9.12 8.17 -18.48
C SER A 159 -9.32 9.59 -17.91
N LYS A 160 -8.36 10.07 -17.10
CA LYS A 160 -8.40 11.41 -16.48
C LYS A 160 -8.17 12.53 -17.50
N LYS A 161 -7.39 12.30 -18.56
CA LYS A 161 -7.21 13.28 -19.66
C LYS A 161 -8.52 13.55 -20.42
N HIS A 162 -9.36 12.54 -20.56
CA HIS A 162 -10.61 12.61 -21.32
C HIS A 162 -11.85 12.93 -20.47
N SER A 163 -11.73 12.88 -19.15
CA SER A 163 -12.84 13.16 -18.23
C SER A 163 -13.11 14.66 -18.11
N ARG A 164 -14.32 15.08 -18.51
CA ARG A 164 -14.85 16.44 -18.27
C ARG A 164 -15.52 16.58 -16.88
N ARG A 165 -15.54 15.52 -16.07
CA ARG A 165 -16.33 15.45 -14.83
C ARG A 165 -15.61 16.18 -13.69
N LYS A 166 -16.36 16.99 -12.94
CA LYS A 166 -15.87 17.66 -11.71
C LYS A 166 -15.42 16.60 -10.70
N ARG A 167 -14.29 16.82 -10.01
CA ARG A 167 -13.69 15.85 -9.08
C ARG A 167 -14.69 15.49 -7.98
N SER A 168 -15.07 14.22 -7.88
CA SER A 168 -16.03 13.71 -6.88
C SER A 168 -15.54 14.00 -5.45
N VAL A 169 -14.23 13.95 -5.26
CA VAL A 169 -13.53 14.20 -3.99
C VAL A 169 -13.63 15.62 -3.45
N SER A 170 -14.17 16.59 -4.20
CA SER A 170 -14.32 17.97 -3.73
C SER A 170 -15.36 18.16 -2.63
N ASN A 171 -16.19 17.15 -2.37
CA ASN A 171 -17.18 17.16 -1.29
C ASN A 171 -16.61 16.65 0.04
N PHE A 172 -15.35 16.20 0.08
CA PHE A 172 -14.74 15.72 1.31
C PHE A 172 -14.58 16.86 2.32
N TYR A 173 -15.14 16.68 3.51
CA TYR A 173 -15.06 17.60 4.62
C TYR A 173 -14.25 16.98 5.76
N GLU A 174 -13.09 17.59 6.01
CA GLU A 174 -12.09 17.07 6.94
C GLU A 174 -12.55 16.98 8.42
N PRO A 175 -13.26 17.96 9.01
CA PRO A 175 -13.59 17.91 10.44
C PRO A 175 -14.38 16.67 10.89
N PRO A 176 -15.49 16.26 10.24
CA PRO A 176 -16.20 15.03 10.63
C PRO A 176 -15.38 13.77 10.36
N ALA A 177 -14.52 13.78 9.32
CA ALA A 177 -13.58 12.69 9.07
C ALA A 177 -12.58 12.54 10.23
N THR A 178 -12.01 13.64 10.72
CA THR A 178 -11.10 13.62 11.88
C THR A 178 -11.81 13.24 13.17
N GLU A 179 -13.02 13.73 13.41
CA GLU A 179 -13.82 13.34 14.59
C GLU A 179 -14.08 11.82 14.57
N TYR A 180 -14.50 11.28 13.43
CA TYR A 180 -14.69 9.85 13.24
C TYR A 180 -13.41 9.07 13.50
N ALA A 181 -12.31 9.50 12.88
CA ALA A 181 -11.01 8.85 13.01
C ALA A 181 -10.56 8.80 14.48
N LEU A 182 -10.70 9.89 15.23
CA LEU A 182 -10.33 9.94 16.65
C LEU A 182 -11.27 9.10 17.54
N LYS A 183 -12.55 9.04 17.19
CA LYS A 183 -13.55 8.27 17.94
C LYS A 183 -13.28 6.77 17.85
N TYR A 184 -13.03 6.26 16.64
CA TYR A 184 -13.03 4.82 16.38
C TYR A 184 -11.65 4.18 16.20
N ALA A 185 -10.56 4.94 16.31
CA ALA A 185 -9.19 4.46 16.12
C ALA A 185 -8.73 3.30 17.03
N LEU A 186 -9.39 3.06 18.17
CA LEU A 186 -9.01 2.01 19.12
C LEU A 186 -10.01 0.86 19.18
N ASP A 187 -11.31 1.18 19.21
CA ASP A 187 -12.37 0.19 19.47
C ASP A 187 -13.24 -0.13 18.24
N GLY A 188 -12.95 0.49 17.09
CA GLY A 188 -13.71 0.31 15.85
C GLY A 188 -15.16 0.78 15.94
N ASN A 189 -15.82 0.93 14.79
CA ASN A 189 -17.25 1.24 14.75
C ASN A 189 -18.05 -0.04 14.54
N GLY A 190 -18.87 -0.44 15.51
CA GLY A 190 -19.69 -1.66 15.46
C GLY A 190 -20.70 -1.74 14.30
N ALA A 191 -20.97 -0.63 13.59
CA ALA A 191 -21.76 -0.64 12.36
C ALA A 191 -21.02 -1.31 11.18
N TYR A 192 -19.69 -1.41 11.26
CA TYR A 192 -18.83 -2.04 10.26
C TYR A 192 -18.19 -3.27 10.89
N LYS A 193 -18.21 -4.39 10.17
CA LYS A 193 -17.56 -5.60 10.63
C LYS A 193 -16.05 -5.44 10.49
N PHE A 194 -15.33 -5.95 11.48
CA PHE A 194 -13.89 -6.11 11.39
C PHE A 194 -13.55 -7.13 10.31
N ILE A 195 -12.51 -6.86 9.53
CA ILE A 195 -12.10 -7.70 8.40
C ILE A 195 -10.63 -8.04 8.57
N TYR A 196 -10.34 -9.30 8.89
CA TYR A 196 -8.99 -9.78 9.17
C TYR A 196 -8.01 -9.43 8.03
N GLY A 197 -6.90 -8.78 8.40
CA GLY A 197 -5.87 -8.31 7.47
C GLY A 197 -6.27 -7.11 6.58
N LYS A 198 -7.52 -6.66 6.60
CA LYS A 198 -8.04 -5.61 5.69
C LYS A 198 -8.54 -4.35 6.41
N ASP A 199 -8.46 -4.35 7.73
CA ASP A 199 -9.14 -3.36 8.54
C ASP A 199 -8.54 -1.95 8.43
N CYS A 200 -7.26 -1.84 8.03
CA CYS A 200 -6.64 -0.54 7.74
C CYS A 200 -7.41 0.25 6.67
N THR A 201 -7.84 -0.44 5.60
CA THR A 201 -8.56 0.19 4.48
C THR A 201 -10.04 0.28 4.77
N ASN A 202 -10.62 -0.72 5.46
CA ASN A 202 -12.00 -0.64 5.95
C ASN A 202 -12.19 0.64 6.80
N PHE A 203 -11.29 0.89 7.74
CA PHE A 203 -11.28 2.10 8.56
C PHE A 203 -11.05 3.37 7.75
N ALA A 204 -10.09 3.36 6.81
CA ALA A 204 -9.87 4.50 5.92
C ALA A 204 -11.13 4.84 5.09
N SER A 205 -11.85 3.82 4.58
CA SER A 205 -13.10 4.01 3.85
C SER A 205 -14.22 4.55 4.74
N GLN A 206 -14.32 4.07 5.97
CA GLN A 206 -15.24 4.63 6.97
C GLN A 206 -14.97 6.11 7.24
N ILE A 207 -13.70 6.51 7.40
CA ILE A 207 -13.30 7.92 7.56
C ILE A 207 -13.66 8.74 6.32
N MET A 208 -13.38 8.19 5.12
CA MET A 208 -13.73 8.83 3.85
C MET A 208 -15.24 9.07 3.74
N GLN A 209 -16.06 8.10 4.15
CA GLN A 209 -17.51 8.22 4.19
C GLN A 209 -17.99 9.23 5.24
N ALA A 210 -17.42 9.22 6.44
CA ALA A 210 -17.72 10.20 7.49
C ALA A 210 -17.35 11.63 7.06
N GLY A 211 -16.34 11.77 6.21
CA GLY A 211 -15.99 13.01 5.52
C GLY A 211 -16.98 13.44 4.43
N GLY A 212 -18.11 12.76 4.25
CA GLY A 212 -19.16 13.16 3.30
C GLY A 212 -19.06 12.51 1.91
N MET A 213 -18.14 11.56 1.71
CA MET A 213 -18.09 10.82 0.45
C MET A 213 -19.22 9.80 0.35
N ILE A 214 -19.85 9.76 -0.82
CA ILE A 214 -21.01 8.89 -1.10
C ILE A 214 -20.52 7.57 -1.69
N GLN A 215 -21.05 6.46 -1.18
CA GLN A 215 -20.76 5.14 -1.72
C GLN A 215 -21.19 5.03 -3.19
N SER A 216 -20.38 4.36 -4.01
CA SER A 216 -20.71 4.05 -5.40
C SER A 216 -20.74 2.54 -5.63
N TYR A 217 -21.90 2.07 -6.11
CA TYR A 217 -22.12 0.68 -6.51
C TYR A 217 -21.81 0.43 -7.99
N THR A 218 -21.35 1.45 -8.71
CA THR A 218 -20.92 1.38 -10.11
C THR A 218 -19.41 1.53 -10.21
N SER A 219 -18.81 0.79 -11.14
CA SER A 219 -17.38 0.86 -11.39
C SER A 219 -17.01 2.20 -12.02
N ASN A 220 -15.96 2.85 -11.53
CA ASN A 220 -15.36 4.01 -12.18
C ASN A 220 -14.26 3.59 -13.17
N SER A 221 -13.46 4.54 -13.66
CA SER A 221 -12.40 4.25 -14.65
C SER A 221 -11.25 3.38 -14.13
N SER A 222 -11.13 3.16 -12.82
CA SER A 222 -10.23 2.15 -12.26
C SER A 222 -10.79 0.71 -12.35
N GLY A 223 -12.05 0.54 -12.76
CA GLY A 223 -12.77 -0.73 -12.76
C GLY A 223 -13.40 -1.09 -11.40
N TYR A 224 -13.09 -0.35 -10.33
CA TYR A 224 -13.62 -0.60 -9.00
C TYR A 224 -14.90 0.19 -8.70
N LYS A 225 -15.79 -0.45 -7.95
CA LYS A 225 -16.86 0.19 -7.15
C LYS A 225 -16.26 0.60 -5.80
N TRP A 226 -16.92 1.45 -5.02
CA TRP A 226 -16.55 1.76 -3.63
C TRP A 226 -17.79 1.79 -2.74
N TYR A 227 -18.06 0.67 -2.08
CA TYR A 227 -19.20 0.50 -1.18
C TYR A 227 -18.94 -0.55 -0.09
N TYR A 228 -19.71 -0.44 0.99
CA TYR A 228 -19.91 -1.40 2.05
C TYR A 228 -21.40 -1.48 2.39
N SER A 229 -21.97 -2.66 2.21
CA SER A 229 -23.31 -3.01 2.69
C SER A 229 -23.23 -3.91 3.92
N ASN A 230 -22.34 -4.92 3.90
CA ASN A 230 -22.04 -5.78 5.04
C ASN A 230 -20.69 -6.51 4.82
N ALA A 231 -20.32 -7.41 5.74
CA ALA A 231 -19.08 -8.19 5.69
C ALA A 231 -18.89 -9.03 4.43
N PHE A 232 -19.98 -9.44 3.76
CA PHE A 232 -19.95 -10.28 2.55
C PHE A 232 -20.20 -9.44 1.28
N ALA A 233 -20.94 -8.34 1.41
CA ALA A 233 -21.30 -7.44 0.33
C ALA A 233 -20.60 -6.10 0.49
N HIS A 234 -19.33 -6.05 0.09
CA HIS A 234 -18.56 -4.81 -0.01
C HIS A 234 -17.61 -4.87 -1.20
N SER A 235 -17.23 -3.71 -1.73
CA SER A 235 -16.28 -3.64 -2.85
C SER A 235 -14.84 -3.88 -2.40
N LYS A 236 -14.00 -4.44 -3.29
CA LYS A 236 -12.55 -4.58 -3.02
C LYS A 236 -11.89 -3.24 -2.66
N SER A 237 -12.26 -2.13 -3.29
CA SER A 237 -11.67 -0.82 -2.97
C SER A 237 -12.06 -0.27 -1.59
N TRP A 238 -13.08 -0.85 -0.93
CA TRP A 238 -13.44 -0.49 0.44
C TRP A 238 -12.46 -1.09 1.46
N THR A 239 -11.90 -2.26 1.17
CA THR A 239 -11.17 -3.08 2.16
C THR A 239 -9.74 -3.45 1.75
N TRP A 240 -9.33 -3.16 0.51
CA TRP A 240 -7.98 -3.41 0.03
C TRP A 240 -7.28 -2.10 -0.38
N ALA A 241 -6.13 -1.83 0.25
CA ALA A 241 -5.40 -0.57 0.13
C ALA A 241 -5.08 -0.19 -1.33
N HIS A 242 -4.62 -1.15 -2.15
CA HIS A 242 -4.36 -0.89 -3.56
C HIS A 242 -5.64 -0.55 -4.35
N GLY A 243 -6.74 -1.26 -4.11
CA GLY A 243 -8.04 -0.93 -4.70
C GLY A 243 -8.54 0.45 -4.27
N PHE A 244 -8.37 0.82 -3.00
CA PHE A 244 -8.72 2.14 -2.47
C PHE A 244 -7.95 3.27 -3.17
N MET A 245 -6.63 3.11 -3.28
CA MET A 245 -5.76 4.09 -3.95
C MET A 245 -6.12 4.21 -5.44
N GLN A 246 -6.38 3.10 -6.13
CA GLN A 246 -6.83 3.12 -7.54
C GLN A 246 -8.17 3.83 -7.70
N TYR A 247 -9.15 3.48 -6.86
CA TYR A 247 -10.48 4.07 -6.92
C TYR A 247 -10.45 5.59 -6.71
N TRP A 248 -9.82 6.05 -5.62
CA TRP A 248 -9.82 7.47 -5.28
C TRP A 248 -8.93 8.31 -6.22
N THR A 249 -7.84 7.74 -6.72
CA THR A 249 -7.03 8.39 -7.76
C THR A 249 -7.85 8.59 -9.05
N ALA A 250 -8.68 7.60 -9.43
CA ALA A 250 -9.59 7.71 -10.57
C ALA A 250 -10.75 8.71 -10.33
N GLU A 251 -11.24 8.83 -9.09
CA GLU A 251 -12.22 9.86 -8.69
C GLU A 251 -11.64 11.29 -8.60
N GLY A 252 -10.35 11.43 -8.88
CA GLY A 252 -9.67 12.73 -8.98
C GLY A 252 -9.02 13.19 -7.68
N ALA A 253 -8.80 12.31 -6.70
CA ALA A 253 -7.90 12.60 -5.59
C ALA A 253 -6.51 12.97 -6.13
N ARG A 254 -5.87 13.95 -5.50
CA ARG A 254 -4.49 14.32 -5.83
C ARG A 254 -3.55 13.39 -5.09
N THR A 255 -2.52 12.93 -5.77
CA THR A 255 -1.50 12.05 -5.19
C THR A 255 -0.13 12.68 -5.28
N ALA A 256 0.72 12.42 -4.29
CA ALA A 256 2.12 12.83 -4.27
C ALA A 256 2.94 11.73 -3.58
N SER A 257 3.93 11.19 -4.27
CA SER A 257 4.76 10.08 -3.79
C SER A 257 6.14 10.54 -3.36
N PHE A 258 6.70 9.90 -2.34
CA PHE A 258 7.95 10.29 -1.68
C PHE A 258 8.73 9.04 -1.30
N THR A 259 10.06 9.09 -1.33
CA THR A 259 10.91 7.95 -0.94
C THR A 259 11.26 7.91 0.55
N SER A 260 10.97 9.00 1.28
CA SER A 260 11.28 9.10 2.70
C SER A 260 10.18 9.83 3.49
N THR A 261 10.11 9.57 4.79
CA THR A 261 9.24 10.34 5.70
C THR A 261 9.62 11.81 5.72
N SER A 262 10.92 12.12 5.72
CA SER A 262 11.43 13.49 5.75
C SER A 262 11.02 14.32 4.55
N SER A 263 11.03 13.74 3.35
CA SER A 263 10.57 14.43 2.14
C SER A 263 9.05 14.53 2.06
N ALA A 264 8.30 13.58 2.64
CA ALA A 264 6.84 13.63 2.67
C ALA A 264 6.28 14.68 3.66
N ILE A 265 6.87 14.84 4.86
CA ILE A 265 6.34 15.70 5.95
C ILE A 265 5.93 17.11 5.48
N PRO A 266 6.74 17.85 4.70
CA PRO A 266 6.39 19.19 4.23
C PRO A 266 5.10 19.27 3.40
N HIS A 267 4.65 18.14 2.83
CA HIS A 267 3.48 18.05 1.95
C HIS A 267 2.25 17.46 2.63
N ILE A 268 2.42 16.86 3.81
CA ILE A 268 1.31 16.27 4.56
C ILE A 268 0.46 17.36 5.21
N ARG A 269 -0.86 17.24 5.09
CA ARG A 269 -1.86 18.10 5.72
C ARG A 269 -2.87 17.26 6.48
N LYS A 270 -3.52 17.88 7.46
CA LYS A 270 -4.69 17.31 8.15
C LYS A 270 -5.75 16.91 7.10
N GLY A 271 -6.38 15.75 7.25
CA GLY A 271 -7.33 15.21 6.29
C GLY A 271 -6.72 14.39 5.14
N ASN A 272 -5.40 14.39 4.99
CA ASN A 272 -4.75 13.50 4.03
C ASN A 272 -4.83 12.04 4.48
N PHE A 273 -4.84 11.14 3.51
CA PHE A 273 -4.53 9.74 3.71
C PHE A 273 -3.09 9.47 3.29
N ILE A 274 -2.45 8.50 3.94
CA ILE A 274 -1.10 8.04 3.65
C ILE A 274 -1.20 6.58 3.23
N GLY A 275 -0.81 6.30 1.98
CA GLY A 275 -0.66 4.95 1.44
C GLY A 275 0.81 4.51 1.49
N TYR A 276 1.04 3.27 1.93
CA TYR A 276 2.36 2.63 1.88
C TYR A 276 2.46 1.77 0.63
N TRP A 277 3.54 1.94 -0.13
CA TRP A 277 3.63 1.47 -1.50
C TRP A 277 4.90 0.65 -1.74
N ASP A 278 4.75 -0.58 -2.24
CA ASP A 278 5.85 -1.31 -2.84
C ASP A 278 6.01 -0.91 -4.31
N LYS A 279 7.03 -0.12 -4.61
CA LYS A 279 7.34 0.29 -5.99
C LYS A 279 7.80 -0.87 -6.88
N SER A 280 8.19 -2.02 -6.32
CA SER A 280 8.60 -3.21 -7.10
C SER A 280 7.39 -3.87 -7.75
N LEU A 281 6.22 -3.83 -7.11
CA LEU A 281 4.96 -4.31 -7.68
C LEU A 281 3.99 -3.19 -8.07
N PHE A 282 4.30 -1.96 -7.69
CA PHE A 282 3.35 -0.86 -7.64
C PHE A 282 2.07 -1.20 -6.83
N GLU A 283 2.22 -1.96 -5.76
CA GLU A 283 1.13 -2.48 -4.91
C GLU A 283 1.07 -1.70 -3.58
N PHE A 284 -0.11 -1.22 -3.17
CA PHE A 284 -0.26 -0.55 -1.88
C PHE A 284 -0.66 -1.56 -0.81
N SER A 285 0.04 -1.53 0.33
CA SER A 285 -0.14 -2.50 1.41
C SER A 285 -1.00 -1.97 2.56
N HIS A 286 -0.93 -0.67 2.85
CA HIS A 286 -1.51 -0.13 4.07
C HIS A 286 -1.97 1.32 3.91
N MET A 287 -2.97 1.70 4.70
CA MET A 287 -3.56 3.03 4.73
C MET A 287 -3.54 3.61 6.15
N ALA A 288 -3.24 4.90 6.26
CA ALA A 288 -3.39 5.69 7.49
C ALA A 288 -4.06 7.04 7.19
N TYR A 289 -4.71 7.63 8.19
CA TYR A 289 -5.36 8.94 8.07
C TYR A 289 -4.67 9.98 8.97
N VAL A 290 -4.44 11.18 8.44
CA VAL A 290 -3.77 12.27 9.15
C VAL A 290 -4.79 13.12 9.90
N ASN A 291 -4.89 12.90 11.21
CA ASN A 291 -5.84 13.62 12.06
C ASN A 291 -5.29 14.97 12.56
N ASN A 292 -3.97 15.18 12.54
CA ASN A 292 -3.37 16.45 12.94
C ASN A 292 -1.96 16.66 12.34
N VAL A 293 -1.58 17.92 12.11
CA VAL A 293 -0.22 18.34 11.78
C VAL A 293 0.11 19.58 12.59
N SER A 294 1.20 19.54 13.36
CA SER A 294 1.61 20.66 14.21
C SER A 294 3.12 20.70 14.35
N ASN A 295 3.75 21.87 14.10
CA ASN A 295 5.19 22.09 14.29
C ASN A 295 6.09 20.99 13.67
N GLY A 296 5.80 20.60 12.42
CA GLY A 296 6.54 19.54 11.70
C GLY A 296 6.27 18.10 12.18
N LYS A 297 5.34 17.91 13.13
CA LYS A 297 4.88 16.61 13.60
C LYS A 297 3.56 16.24 12.92
N VAL A 298 3.52 15.04 12.35
CA VAL A 298 2.33 14.46 11.72
C VAL A 298 1.75 13.44 12.69
N TYR A 299 0.45 13.50 12.93
CA TYR A 299 -0.27 12.56 13.78
C TYR A 299 -1.31 11.81 12.96
N ILE A 300 -1.39 10.50 13.19
CA ILE A 300 -2.30 9.63 12.45
C ILE A 300 -3.26 8.84 13.34
N CYS A 301 -4.38 8.47 12.73
CA CYS A 301 -5.20 7.35 13.12
C CYS A 301 -5.10 6.22 12.10
N GLN A 302 -5.03 4.97 12.54
CA GLN A 302 -5.06 3.78 11.67
C GLN A 302 -5.46 2.52 12.43
N HIS A 303 -5.84 1.48 11.71
CA HIS A 303 -6.02 0.10 12.22
C HIS A 303 -4.85 -0.83 11.81
N THR A 304 -5.03 -2.15 11.93
CA THR A 304 -4.01 -3.22 11.94
C THR A 304 -3.17 -3.20 13.21
N ILE A 305 -2.42 -2.12 13.40
CA ILE A 305 -1.92 -1.74 14.72
C ILE A 305 -2.67 -0.47 15.05
N ASN A 306 -3.66 -0.60 15.94
CA ASN A 306 -4.56 0.49 16.29
C ASN A 306 -3.76 1.66 16.85
N ARG A 307 -3.92 2.83 16.24
CA ARG A 307 -3.23 4.05 16.60
C ARG A 307 -4.24 5.18 16.60
N LYS A 308 -4.27 5.93 17.70
CA LYS A 308 -5.09 7.13 17.87
C LYS A 308 -4.18 8.32 18.14
N ASN A 309 -4.19 9.30 17.24
CA ASN A 309 -3.34 10.50 17.34
C ASN A 309 -1.86 10.14 17.60
N ALA A 310 -1.36 9.09 16.96
CA ALA A 310 0.00 8.62 17.16
C ALA A 310 0.97 9.43 16.30
N LEU A 311 2.14 9.76 16.84
CA LEU A 311 3.19 10.46 16.10
C LEU A 311 3.67 9.59 14.95
N TRP A 312 3.34 10.00 13.73
CA TRP A 312 3.72 9.28 12.52
C TRP A 312 5.23 9.34 12.30
N ASN A 313 5.89 10.46 12.61
CA ASN A 313 7.31 10.68 12.32
C ASN A 313 8.24 9.52 12.75
N ASN A 314 7.91 8.80 13.83
CA ASN A 314 8.76 7.79 14.46
C ASN A 314 8.17 6.36 14.44
N ILE A 315 7.35 6.03 13.44
CA ILE A 315 6.80 4.66 13.34
C ILE A 315 7.87 3.74 12.73
N ASP A 316 8.35 2.78 13.54
CA ASP A 316 9.57 1.98 13.27
C ASP A 316 9.49 1.01 12.08
N TRP A 317 8.32 0.47 11.75
CA TRP A 317 8.18 -0.51 10.65
C TRP A 317 8.33 0.09 9.24
N LYS A 318 8.57 1.39 9.15
CA LYS A 318 8.67 2.13 7.87
C LYS A 318 9.97 1.89 7.11
N SER A 319 11.02 1.39 7.76
CA SER A 319 12.34 1.21 7.14
C SER A 319 12.33 0.26 5.93
N ASP A 320 11.36 -0.65 5.89
CA ASP A 320 11.26 -1.69 4.87
C ASP A 320 10.32 -1.27 3.71
N TYR A 321 9.50 -0.24 3.93
CA TYR A 321 8.65 0.38 2.90
C TYR A 321 9.37 1.48 2.16
N ARG A 322 9.52 1.27 0.84
CA ARG A 322 10.35 2.15 0.00
C ARG A 322 9.65 3.44 -0.43
N SER A 323 8.33 3.54 -0.30
CA SER A 323 7.63 4.75 -0.73
C SER A 323 6.34 5.03 0.03
N ILE A 324 6.08 6.32 0.16
CA ILE A 324 4.95 6.90 0.86
C ILE A 324 4.19 7.73 -0.15
N THR A 325 2.89 7.49 -0.29
CA THR A 325 2.04 8.31 -1.14
C THR A 325 1.00 9.03 -0.30
N ILE A 326 0.98 10.35 -0.42
CA ILE A 326 -0.07 11.19 0.14
C ILE A 326 -1.25 11.17 -0.84
N LEU A 327 -2.44 10.85 -0.33
CA LEU A 327 -3.71 10.98 -1.04
C LEU A 327 -4.47 12.16 -0.44
N SER A 328 -4.67 13.21 -1.24
CA SER A 328 -5.42 14.41 -0.86
C SER A 328 -6.81 14.38 -1.48
N VAL A 329 -7.81 14.41 -0.61
CA VAL A 329 -9.23 14.56 -0.92
C VAL A 329 -9.70 15.88 -0.30
N GLY A 330 -10.27 16.79 -1.11
CA GLY A 330 -10.46 18.19 -0.74
C GLY A 330 -9.52 19.13 -1.48
#